data_AF-A0A7U3VPJ8-F1
#
_entry.id   AF-A0A7U3VPJ8-F1
#
_cell.length_a   1.000
_cell.length_b   1.000
_cell.length_c   1.000
_cell.angle_alpha   90.00
_cell.angle_beta   90.00
_cell.angle_gamma   90.00
#
_symmetry.space_group_name_H-M   'P 1'
#
loop_
_entity.id
_entity.type
_entity.pdbx_description
1 polymer ?
#
loop_
_entity_poly.entity_id
_entity_poly.type
_entity_poly.pdbx_seq_one_letter_code
_entity_poly.pdbx_strand_id
1 'polypeptide(L)'
;MNGAGTRLGVGTYFRLGGETVEVVEFVSLATGMEVVLKDGRDRLARMSLRELLTSDRAELIHDRSGPSSTDDEGLVAPCHR
;
A
#
# COMPACT_ATOMS: atom_id res chain seq x y z
N MET A 1 -10.74 -15.38 -16.35
CA MET A 1 -10.46 -14.11 -15.66
C MET A 1 -9.03 -14.15 -15.17
N ASN A 2 -8.11 -13.41 -15.80
CA ASN A 2 -6.76 -13.24 -15.26
C ASN A 2 -6.88 -12.27 -14.07
N GLY A 3 -6.94 -12.81 -12.86
CA GLY A 3 -6.90 -12.02 -11.64
C GLY A 3 -5.53 -11.40 -11.49
N ALA A 4 -5.30 -10.26 -12.14
CA ALA A 4 -4.16 -9.40 -11.85
C ALA A 4 -4.40 -8.86 -10.44
N GLY A 5 -3.85 -9.57 -9.44
CA GLY A 5 -3.82 -9.07 -8.07
C GLY A 5 -3.04 -7.76 -8.06
N THR A 6 -3.73 -6.67 -7.71
CA THR A 6 -3.07 -5.38 -7.47
C THR A 6 -2.16 -5.52 -6.26
N ARG A 7 -0.87 -5.26 -6.45
CA ARG A 7 0.10 -5.24 -5.35
C ARG A 7 -0.02 -3.90 -4.62
N LEU A 8 -0.31 -3.96 -3.33
CA LEU A 8 -0.36 -2.80 -2.45
C LEU A 8 0.86 -2.83 -1.52
N GLY A 9 1.52 -1.69 -1.39
CA GLY A 9 2.69 -1.52 -0.52
C GLY A 9 2.68 -0.15 0.16
N VAL A 10 3.60 0.05 1.10
CA VAL A 10 3.82 1.38 1.69
C VAL A 10 4.24 2.35 0.57
N GLY A 11 3.75 3.58 0.62
CA GLY A 11 3.87 4.57 -0.45
C GLY A 11 2.79 4.46 -1.54
N THR A 12 1.83 3.54 -1.42
CA THR A 12 0.70 3.45 -2.36
C THR A 12 -0.31 4.55 -2.06
N TYR A 13 -0.76 5.27 -3.09
CA TYR A 13 -1.75 6.33 -2.96
C TYR A 13 -3.16 5.86 -3.34
N PHE A 14 -4.13 6.23 -2.53
CA PHE A 14 -5.55 6.02 -2.76
C PHE A 14 -6.29 7.34 -2.76
N ARG A 15 -7.43 7.38 -3.45
CA ARG A 15 -8.39 8.46 -3.37
C ARG A 15 -9.56 7.98 -2.53
N LEU A 16 -9.73 8.58 -1.35
CA LEU A 16 -10.78 8.21 -0.40
C LEU A 16 -11.72 9.40 -0.20
N GLY A 17 -12.98 9.26 -0.65
CA GLY A 17 -13.97 10.34 -0.50
C GLY A 17 -13.57 11.65 -1.22
N GLY A 18 -12.71 11.58 -2.23
CA GLY A 18 -12.18 12.73 -2.96
C GLY A 18 -10.84 13.26 -2.44
N GLU A 19 -10.34 12.75 -1.31
CA GLU A 19 -9.05 13.13 -0.73
C GLU A 19 -7.96 12.10 -1.10
N THR A 20 -6.77 12.56 -1.45
CA THR A 20 -5.62 11.67 -1.69
C THR A 20 -4.98 11.30 -0.37
N VAL A 21 -4.84 10.00 -0.12
CA VAL A 21 -4.23 9.43 1.07
C VAL A 21 -3.15 8.41 0.68
N GLU A 22 -2.10 8.31 1.49
CA GLU A 22 -0.96 7.42 1.29
C GLU A 22 -0.99 6.28 2.30
N VAL A 23 -0.73 5.04 1.87
CA VAL A 23 -0.48 3.93 2.78
C VAL A 23 0.90 4.08 3.38
N VAL A 24 0.98 4.32 4.68
CA VAL A 24 2.25 4.46 5.39
C VAL A 24 2.62 3.21 6.17
N GLU A 25 1.65 2.34 6.49
CA GLU A 25 1.90 1.12 7.25
C GLU A 25 0.82 0.06 6.99
N PHE A 26 1.21 -1.21 7.04
CA PHE A 26 0.30 -2.36 7.14
C PHE A 26 0.44 -2.98 8.51
N VAL A 27 -0.70 -3.20 9.17
CA VAL A 27 -0.75 -3.79 10.51
C VAL A 27 -1.48 -5.11 10.45
N SER A 28 -0.78 -6.20 10.72
CA SER A 28 -1.36 -7.54 10.81
C SER A 28 -1.86 -7.79 12.23
N LEU A 29 -3.15 -8.08 12.37
CA LEU A 29 -3.81 -8.40 13.63
C LEU A 29 -4.40 -9.80 13.57
N ALA A 30 -4.70 -10.36 14.75
CA ALA A 30 -5.39 -11.65 14.85
C ALA A 30 -6.78 -11.63 14.17
N THR A 31 -7.42 -10.47 14.06
CA THR A 31 -8.74 -10.27 13.45
C THR A 31 -8.67 -9.96 11.94
N GLY A 32 -7.49 -9.69 11.39
CA GLY A 32 -7.29 -9.35 9.98
C GLY A 32 -6.16 -8.35 9.74
N MET A 33 -6.04 -7.89 8.49
CA MET A 33 -5.09 -6.84 8.13
C MET A 33 -5.75 -5.47 8.19
N GLU A 34 -5.05 -4.53 8.80
CA GLU A 34 -5.38 -3.11 8.79
C GLU A 34 -4.30 -2.32 8.05
N VAL A 35 -4.68 -1.14 7.58
CA VAL A 35 -3.80 -0.19 6.92
C VAL A 35 -3.86 1.14 7.63
N VAL A 36 -2.70 1.77 7.78
CA VAL A 36 -2.56 3.15 8.23
C VAL A 36 -2.39 4.01 6.99
N LEU A 37 -3.27 4.99 6.88
CA LEU A 37 -3.35 5.95 5.79
C LEU A 37 -2.96 7.33 6.30
N LYS A 38 -2.25 8.09 5.50
CA LYS A 38 -1.86 9.48 5.79
C LYS A 38 -2.44 10.42 4.74
N ASP A 39 -3.14 11.47 5.15
CA ASP A 39 -3.65 12.48 4.24
C ASP A 39 -2.60 13.58 3.93
N GLY A 40 -2.91 14.46 2.98
CA GLY A 40 -2.04 15.60 2.63
C GLY A 40 -1.79 16.61 3.75
N ARG A 41 -2.56 16.56 4.84
CA ARG A 41 -2.38 17.34 6.08
C ARG A 41 -1.64 16.57 7.18
N ASP A 42 -1.02 15.44 6.83
CA ASP A 42 -0.27 14.57 7.75
C ASP A 42 -1.15 13.92 8.85
N ARG A 43 -2.47 13.86 8.67
CA ARG A 43 -3.35 13.15 9.62
C ARG A 43 -3.35 11.67 9.29
N LEU A 44 -3.22 10.87 10.33
CA LEU A 44 -3.27 9.42 10.24
C LEU A 44 -4.69 8.90 10.48
N ALA A 45 -5.12 8.00 9.61
CA ALA A 45 -6.36 7.25 9.73
C ALA A 45 -6.04 5.75 9.63
N ARG A 46 -6.80 4.93 10.35
CA ARG A 46 -6.62 3.47 10.35
C ARG A 46 -7.93 2.81 9.98
N MET A 47 -7.86 1.82 9.10
CA MET A 47 -9.02 1.04 8.67
C MET A 47 -8.63 -0.39 8.30
N SER A 48 -9.63 -1.26 8.18
CA SER A 48 -9.41 -2.62 7.68
C SER A 48 -9.00 -2.59 6.20
N LEU A 49 -7.96 -3.33 5.82
CA LEU A 49 -7.55 -3.48 4.41
C LEU A 49 -8.69 -3.99 3.55
N ARG A 50 -9.49 -4.91 4.10
CA ARG A 50 -10.68 -5.42 3.42
C ARG A 50 -11.69 -4.30 3.14
N GLU A 51 -11.95 -3.45 4.13
CA GLU A 51 -12.85 -2.31 3.97
C GLU A 51 -12.33 -1.35 2.90
N LEU A 52 -11.04 -1.02 2.92
CA LEU A 52 -10.41 -0.17 1.89
C LEU A 52 -10.59 -0.76 0.48
N LEU A 53 -10.41 -2.07 0.32
CA LEU A 53 -10.52 -2.75 -0.98
C LEU A 53 -11.96 -2.93 -1.47
N THR A 54 -12.92 -3.08 -0.56
CA THR A 54 -14.34 -3.27 -0.92
C THR A 54 -15.12 -1.96 -0.94
N SER A 55 -14.54 -0.87 -0.46
CA SER A 55 -15.19 0.44 -0.42
C SER A 55 -15.28 1.02 -1.83
N ASP A 56 -16.50 1.31 -2.26
CA ASP A 56 -16.76 2.09 -3.49
C ASP A 56 -16.10 3.49 -3.46
N ARG A 57 -15.81 3.99 -2.25
CA ARG A 57 -15.18 5.29 -2.03
C ARG A 57 -13.66 5.30 -2.16
N ALA A 58 -13.02 4.13 -2.30
CA ALA A 58 -11.58 3.98 -2.34
C ALA A 58 -11.15 3.63 -3.77
N GLU A 59 -10.52 4.59 -4.44
CA GLU A 59 -9.98 4.39 -5.78
C GLU A 59 -8.46 4.36 -5.73
N LEU A 60 -7.85 3.32 -6.30
CA LEU A 60 -6.40 3.22 -6.36
C LEU A 60 -5.85 4.19 -7.41
N ILE A 61 -4.88 5.02 -7.01
CA ILE A 61 -4.21 5.94 -7.93
C ILE A 61 -3.02 5.23 -8.57
N HIS A 62 -3.20 4.79 -9.82
CA HIS A 62 -2.18 4.04 -10.59
C HIS A 62 -1.10 4.93 -11.26
N ASP A 63 -1.19 6.26 -11.11
CA ASP A 63 -0.52 7.25 -11.99
C ASP A 63 0.98 7.46 -11.75
N ARG A 64 1.56 6.95 -10.66
CA ARG A 64 3.01 6.95 -10.50
C ARG A 64 3.48 5.55 -10.26
N SER A 65 4.49 5.13 -11.02
CA SER A 65 5.36 3.98 -10.79
C SER A 65 4.85 3.12 -9.63
N GLY A 66 4.04 2.10 -9.95
CA GLY A 66 3.44 1.22 -8.94
C GLY A 66 4.48 0.79 -7.90
N PRO A 67 4.06 0.49 -6.66
CA PRO A 67 4.93 0.44 -5.49
C PRO A 67 6.22 -0.30 -5.85
N SER A 68 7.32 0.45 -5.99
CA SER A 68 8.63 -0.14 -6.19
C SER A 68 8.90 -0.88 -4.89
N SER A 69 8.76 -2.21 -4.94
CA SER A 69 9.23 -3.10 -3.90
C SER A 69 10.73 -2.90 -3.82
N THR A 70 11.17 -1.95 -2.98
CA THR A 70 12.55 -1.86 -2.55
C THR A 70 12.66 -2.77 -1.32
N ASP A 71 12.41 -4.06 -1.55
CA ASP A 71 12.76 -5.11 -0.60
C ASP A 71 14.07 -5.70 -1.12
N ASP A 72 15.15 -5.16 -0.57
CA ASP A 72 16.44 -5.80 -0.31
C ASP A 72 17.18 -6.46 -1.49
N GLU A 73 17.90 -5.66 -2.29
CA GLU A 73 19.12 -6.14 -2.96
C GLU A 73 20.28 -6.13 -1.95
N GLY A 74 20.13 -6.94 -0.89
CA GLY A 74 21.16 -7.21 0.08
C GLY A 74 22.20 -8.20 -0.47
N LEU A 75 23.22 -7.66 -1.16
CA LEU A 75 24.61 -8.12 -1.14
C LEU A 75 24.84 -9.65 -1.06
N VAL A 76 24.93 -10.33 -2.21
CA VAL A 76 25.82 -11.50 -2.33
C VAL A 76 26.77 -11.30 -3.50
N ALA A 77 27.94 -10.75 -3.20
CA ALA A 77 29.11 -10.89 -4.06
C ALA A 77 29.81 -12.21 -3.70
N PRO A 78 29.88 -13.21 -4.59
CA PRO A 78 30.94 -14.21 -4.51
C PRO A 78 32.16 -13.66 -5.23
N CYS A 79 33.22 -13.36 -4.46
CA CYS A 79 34.54 -13.06 -4.99
C CYS A 79 35.01 -14.20 -5.91
N HIS A 80 35.37 -13.82 -7.13
CA HIS A 80 36.05 -14.67 -8.10
C HIS A 80 37.48 -14.96 -7.63
N ARG A 81 37.84 -16.24 -7.47
CA ARG A 81 39.23 -16.71 -7.60
C ARG A 81 39.27 -18.16 -8.07
#